data_AF-A0A7K0S4V5-F1
#
_entry.id   AF-A0A7K0S4V5-F1
#
_cell.length_a   1.000
_cell.length_b   1.000
_cell.length_c   1.000
_cell.angle_alpha   90.00
_cell.angle_beta   90.00
_cell.angle_gamma   90.00
#
_symmetry.space_group_name_H-M   'P 1'
#
loop_
_entity.id
_entity.type
_entity.pdbx_description
1 polymer ?
#
loop_
_entity_poly.entity_id
_entity_poly.type
_entity_poly.pdbx_seq_one_letter_code
_entity_poly.pdbx_strand_id
1 'polypeptide(L)'
;KLEAYECGIEPSPQAAQGGRFPVKYFLTAMLFIIFDIEIVFLYPWAVTFDALGLFGLVEMAIFIATVFVAYAYVWRRGGLEWD
;
A
#
# COMPACT_ATOMS: atom_id res chain seq x y z
N LYS A 1 -11.52 33.93 -14.21
CA LYS A 1 -11.47 33.12 -12.95
C LYS A 1 -11.61 31.61 -13.18
N LEU A 2 -11.82 31.15 -14.42
CA LEU A 2 -11.91 29.72 -14.77
C LEU A 2 -10.58 29.18 -15.33
N GLU A 3 -9.51 29.97 -15.27
CA GLU A 3 -8.21 29.63 -15.84
C GLU A 3 -7.31 29.01 -14.76
N ALA A 4 -6.38 28.15 -15.20
CA ALA A 4 -5.41 27.51 -14.34
C ALA A 4 -4.47 28.54 -13.70
N TYR A 5 -4.12 28.33 -12.44
CA TYR A 5 -3.19 29.20 -11.72
C TYR A 5 -1.74 28.90 -12.14
N GLU A 6 -1.07 29.87 -12.74
CA GLU A 6 0.29 29.75 -13.29
C GLU A 6 1.25 30.82 -12.73
N CYS A 7 1.00 31.29 -11.50
CA CYS A 7 1.86 32.27 -10.81
C CYS A 7 2.25 33.53 -11.63
N GLY A 8 1.40 33.95 -12.57
CA GLY A 8 1.63 35.15 -13.40
C GLY A 8 2.26 34.89 -14.78
N ILE A 9 2.41 33.63 -15.20
CA ILE A 9 2.86 33.24 -16.55
C ILE A 9 1.65 32.75 -17.37
N GLU A 10 1.67 32.96 -18.68
CA GLU A 10 0.71 32.36 -19.62
C GLU A 10 0.80 30.81 -19.57
N PRO A 11 -0.32 30.08 -19.47
CA PRO A 11 -0.30 28.62 -19.37
C PRO A 11 0.43 27.98 -20.56
N SER A 12 1.48 27.23 -20.26
CA SER A 12 2.15 26.46 -21.31
C SER A 12 1.24 25.34 -21.82
N PRO A 13 1.27 24.99 -23.12
CA PRO A 13 0.50 23.87 -23.63
C PRO A 13 0.84 22.60 -22.84
N GLN A 14 -0.19 21.98 -22.24
CA GLN A 14 -0.02 20.73 -21.51
C GLN A 14 0.72 19.72 -22.38
N ALA A 15 1.80 19.14 -21.85
CA ALA A 15 2.57 18.12 -22.55
C ALA A 15 1.62 16.99 -22.98
N ALA A 16 1.42 16.83 -24.29
CA ALA A 16 0.42 15.92 -24.87
C ALA A 16 0.57 14.45 -24.43
N GLN A 17 1.69 14.09 -23.81
CA GLN A 17 2.04 12.73 -23.39
C GLN A 17 2.04 12.55 -21.86
N GLY A 18 1.70 13.58 -21.08
CA GLY A 18 1.80 13.54 -19.62
C GLY A 18 3.26 13.53 -19.13
N GLY A 19 3.49 14.10 -17.95
CA GLY A 19 4.83 14.08 -17.34
C GLY A 19 5.31 12.67 -16.99
N ARG A 20 6.61 12.52 -16.71
CA ARG A 20 7.16 11.27 -16.16
C ARG A 20 6.59 11.04 -14.77
N PHE A 21 5.79 9.99 -14.58
CA PHE A 21 5.33 9.58 -13.26
C PHE A 21 6.34 8.64 -12.59
N PRO A 22 6.80 8.94 -11.36
CA PRO A 22 7.65 8.05 -10.58
C PRO A 22 6.94 6.72 -10.26
N VAL A 23 7.67 5.60 -10.38
CA VAL A 23 7.14 4.25 -10.08
C VAL A 23 6.78 4.08 -8.58
N LYS A 24 7.34 4.92 -7.69
CA LYS A 24 7.06 4.90 -6.24
C LYS A 24 5.57 5.02 -5.87
N TYR A 25 4.79 5.75 -6.67
CA TYR A 25 3.34 5.82 -6.47
C TYR A 25 2.64 4.47 -6.71
N PHE A 26 3.06 3.74 -7.74
CA PHE A 26 2.51 2.42 -8.05
C PHE A 26 2.86 1.39 -6.97
N LEU A 27 4.13 1.36 -6.54
CA LEU A 27 4.58 0.44 -5.48
C LEU A 27 3.80 0.65 -4.19
N THR A 28 3.58 1.91 -3.80
CA THR A 28 2.82 2.27 -2.61
C THR A 28 1.36 1.85 -2.73
N ALA A 29 0.71 2.12 -3.86
CA ALA A 29 -0.68 1.73 -4.09
C ALA A 29 -0.87 0.21 -4.06
N MET A 30 0.04 -0.54 -4.69
CA MET A 30 -0.01 -2.00 -4.70
C MET A 30 0.20 -2.59 -3.30
N LEU A 31 1.15 -2.04 -2.53
CA LEU A 31 1.37 -2.46 -1.14
C LEU A 31 0.15 -2.20 -0.26
N PHE A 32 -0.50 -1.05 -0.45
CA PHE A 32 -1.73 -0.71 0.27
C PHE A 32 -2.86 -1.69 -0.04
N ILE A 33 -3.06 -2.06 -1.32
CA ILE A 33 -4.09 -3.05 -1.71
C ILE A 33 -3.82 -4.41 -1.06
N ILE A 34 -2.56 -4.86 -1.08
CA ILE A 34 -2.18 -6.15 -0.48
C ILE A 34 -2.43 -6.13 1.03
N PHE A 35 -2.01 -5.05 1.70
CA PHE A 35 -2.24 -4.86 3.13
C PHE A 35 -3.73 -4.88 3.48
N ASP A 36 -4.56 -4.19 2.70
CA ASP A 36 -6.01 -4.12 2.94
C ASP A 36 -6.66 -5.52 2.80
N ILE A 37 -6.23 -6.30 1.81
CA ILE A 37 -6.66 -7.69 1.63
C ILE A 37 -6.27 -8.55 2.85
N GLU A 38 -5.08 -8.38 3.40
CA GLU A 38 -4.65 -9.11 4.59
C GLU A 38 -5.51 -8.77 5.82
N ILE A 39 -5.87 -7.49 5.98
CA ILE A 39 -6.79 -7.05 7.03
C ILE A 39 -8.17 -7.70 6.86
N VAL A 40 -8.66 -7.84 5.62
CA VAL A 40 -9.90 -8.58 5.34
C VAL A 40 -9.84 -10.02 5.83
N PHE A 41 -8.69 -10.70 5.72
CA PHE A 41 -8.49 -12.04 6.26
C PHE A 41 -8.38 -12.07 7.80
N LEU A 42 -7.86 -11.02 8.40
CA LEU A 42 -7.77 -10.88 9.86
C LEU A 42 -9.13 -10.70 10.53
N TYR A 43 -10.11 -10.09 9.86
CA TYR A 43 -11.43 -9.83 10.44
C TYR A 43 -12.20 -11.08 10.90
N PRO A 44 -12.41 -12.12 10.05
CA PRO A 44 -13.12 -13.33 10.48
C PRO A 44 -12.46 -14.02 11.66
N TRP A 45 -11.12 -14.07 11.68
CA TRP A 45 -10.37 -14.62 12.80
C TRP A 45 -10.58 -13.80 14.08
N ALA A 46 -10.51 -12.46 13.99
CA ALA A 46 -10.69 -11.58 15.14
C ALA A 46 -12.10 -11.72 15.74
N VAL A 47 -13.13 -11.83 14.90
CA VAL A 47 -14.53 -11.98 15.34
C VAL A 47 -14.80 -13.36 15.94
N THR A 48 -14.07 -14.39 15.52
CA THR A 48 -14.26 -15.77 16.01
C THR A 48 -13.21 -16.23 17.01
N PHE A 49 -12.32 -15.33 17.46
CA PHE A 49 -11.14 -15.63 18.27
C PHE A 49 -11.45 -16.50 19.49
N ASP A 50 -12.53 -16.19 20.21
CA ASP A 50 -12.95 -16.90 21.43
C ASP A 50 -13.27 -18.39 21.19
N ALA A 51 -13.68 -18.75 19.97
CA ALA A 51 -14.01 -20.14 19.60
C ALA A 51 -12.79 -20.97 19.18
N LEU A 52 -11.71 -20.33 18.71
CA LEU A 52 -10.52 -21.04 18.21
C LEU A 52 -9.45 -21.29 19.30
N GLY A 53 -9.43 -20.49 20.37
CA GLY A 53 -8.46 -20.65 21.46
C GLY A 53 -7.00 -20.69 20.99
N LEU A 54 -6.20 -21.61 21.54
CA LEU A 54 -4.77 -21.71 21.24
C LEU A 54 -4.48 -22.08 19.77
N PHE A 55 -5.34 -22.89 19.14
CA PHE A 55 -5.19 -23.25 17.74
C PHE A 55 -5.27 -22.02 16.83
N GLY A 56 -6.28 -21.18 17.04
CA GLY A 56 -6.43 -19.94 16.30
C GLY A 56 -5.26 -18.97 16.51
N LEU A 57 -4.68 -18.95 17.71
CA LEU A 57 -3.51 -18.11 18.00
C LEU A 57 -2.29 -18.55 17.19
N VAL A 58 -2.00 -19.86 17.14
CA VAL A 58 -0.85 -20.41 16.41
C VAL A 58 -0.99 -20.20 14.91
N GLU A 59 -2.15 -20.52 14.35
CA GLU A 59 -2.43 -20.31 12.92
C GLU A 59 -2.29 -18.83 12.54
N MET A 60 -2.79 -17.92 13.37
CA MET A 60 -2.65 -16.49 13.10
C MET A 60 -1.21 -15.99 13.23
N ALA A 61 -0.45 -16.50 14.20
CA ALA A 61 0.97 -16.17 14.31
C ALA A 61 1.74 -16.61 13.06
N ILE A 62 1.45 -17.80 12.52
CA ILE A 62 2.05 -18.31 11.29
C ILE A 62 1.64 -17.46 10.08
N PHE A 63 0.36 -17.09 9.98
CA PHE A 63 -0.15 -16.23 8.91
C PHE A 63 0.56 -14.87 8.91
N ILE A 64 0.57 -14.17 10.05
CA ILE A 64 1.23 -12.86 10.20
C ILE A 64 2.72 -12.99 9.88
N ALA A 65 3.41 -13.99 10.42
CA ALA A 65 4.83 -14.19 10.16
C ALA A 65 5.13 -14.37 8.66
N THR A 66 4.31 -15.16 7.97
CA THR A 66 4.48 -15.44 6.53
C THR A 66 4.30 -14.18 5.69
N VAL A 67 3.22 -13.43 5.96
CA VAL A 67 2.93 -12.17 5.29
C VAL A 67 4.04 -11.14 5.55
N PHE A 68 4.50 -11.04 6.79
CA PHE A 68 5.54 -10.08 7.19
C PHE A 68 6.86 -10.28 6.44
N VAL A 69 7.17 -11.49 5.96
CA VAL A 69 8.34 -11.74 5.10
C VAL A 69 8.28 -10.90 3.82
N ALA A 70 7.10 -10.75 3.20
CA ALA A 70 6.94 -9.95 1.99
C ALA A 70 7.22 -8.46 2.25
N TYR A 71 6.71 -7.93 3.36
CA TYR A 71 6.97 -6.55 3.79
C TYR A 71 8.45 -6.33 4.10
N ALA A 72 9.07 -7.25 4.85
CA ALA A 72 10.49 -7.19 5.16
C ALA A 72 11.36 -7.21 3.89
N TYR A 73 10.96 -7.99 2.87
CA TYR A 73 11.63 -8.00 1.58
C TYR A 73 11.52 -6.65 0.86
N VAL A 74 10.31 -6.08 0.75
CA VAL A 74 10.08 -4.78 0.09
C VAL A 74 10.85 -3.66 0.80
N TRP A 75 10.82 -3.66 2.13
CA TRP A 75 11.57 -2.69 2.94
C TRP A 75 13.07 -2.81 2.70
N ARG A 76 13.63 -4.02 2.73
CA ARG A 76 15.06 -4.25 2.49
C ARG A 76 15.50 -3.86 1.07
N ARG A 77 14.57 -3.77 0.12
CA ARG A 77 14.82 -3.35 -1.27
C ARG A 77 14.63 -1.84 -1.49
N GLY A 78 14.40 -1.06 -0.44
CA GLY A 78 14.18 0.39 -0.55
C GLY A 78 12.84 0.76 -1.18
N GLY A 79 11.89 -0.19 -1.28
CA GLY A 79 10.58 0.05 -1.91
C GLY A 79 9.69 1.06 -1.19
N LEU A 80 10.11 1.50 0.01
CA LEU A 80 9.43 2.47 0.87
C LEU A 80 10.18 3.81 0.98
N GLU A 81 11.28 4.00 0.23
CA GLU A 81 12.06 5.24 0.24
C GLU A 81 11.41 6.30 -0.66
N TRP A 82 11.38 7.56 -0.20
CA TRP A 82 10.63 8.65 -0.85
C TRP A 82 11.48 9.82 -1.35
N ASP A 83 12.79 9.78 -1.10
CA ASP A 83 13.73 10.79 -1.56
C ASP A 83 13.78 10.94 -3.10
#